data_AF-A0A960K1P5-F1
#
_entry.id   AF-A0A960K1P5-F1
#
_cell.length_a   1.000
_cell.length_b   1.000
_cell.length_c   1.000
_cell.angle_alpha   90.00
_cell.angle_beta   90.00
_cell.angle_gamma   90.00
#
_symmetry.space_group_name_H-M   'P 1'
#
loop_
_entity.id
_entity.type
_entity.pdbx_description
1 polymer ?
#
loop_
_entity_poly.entity_id
_entity_poly.type
_entity_poly.pdbx_seq_one_letter_code
_entity_poly.pdbx_strand_id
1 'polypeptide(L)'
;KDRLSPLEVRQLQEVLYKAADLPQTVKDLVDRRIASEALQNEKLYGFDFQLDGASVSANDIDDRLDTATDLGERRRVWEASKEVGRGLKEGLQEMVDLRNRTVQALGYDDYFHYQVSDYGMETSEMMEILGQFVRDLWPLYRELHTWARYELARRYGADEVPALLPAHWLPNRWGQDWASLVKVEGLDLDPVLAAKEPEWLVRQGEEFYVSLGFDPLPATFWEKSSLYPAPPDADYKKNNHASAWHMDLKDDLRSLMSVQPNARWWATAHHELGHIYYYQAYSTPEVPILLRAGANRAFHEAIGTMLGMAASHQAFLEERGLIPAGTTADSTQALLREALDSVVFIPFSAGTMSHFERDLYGGAVDIGP
;
A
#
# COMPACT_ATOMS: atom_id res chain seq x y z
N LYS A 1 -11.76 11.62 -35.00
CA LYS A 1 -12.61 11.16 -33.88
C LYS A 1 -13.96 10.65 -34.39
N ASP A 2 -14.65 11.41 -35.24
CA ASP A 2 -16.02 11.13 -35.73
C ASP A 2 -16.21 9.85 -36.56
N ARG A 3 -15.13 9.11 -36.84
CA ARG A 3 -15.14 7.84 -37.58
C ARG A 3 -14.83 6.62 -36.71
N LEU A 4 -14.57 6.83 -35.42
CA LEU A 4 -14.17 5.79 -34.47
C LEU A 4 -15.33 5.48 -33.52
N SER A 5 -15.49 4.21 -33.17
CA SER A 5 -16.35 3.79 -32.08
C SER A 5 -15.84 4.33 -30.73
N PRO A 6 -16.71 4.42 -29.70
CA PRO A 6 -16.27 4.81 -28.36
C PRO A 6 -15.14 3.95 -27.80
N LEU A 7 -15.14 2.64 -28.10
CA LEU A 7 -14.11 1.70 -27.65
C LEU A 7 -12.76 1.96 -28.32
N GLU A 8 -12.74 2.25 -29.62
CA GLU A 8 -11.52 2.63 -30.34
C GLU A 8 -10.96 3.95 -29.82
N VAL A 9 -11.83 4.93 -29.54
CA VAL A 9 -11.41 6.20 -28.94
C VAL A 9 -10.73 5.97 -27.59
N ARG A 10 -11.31 5.15 -26.70
CA ARG A 10 -10.71 4.83 -25.40
C ARG A 10 -9.35 4.16 -25.53
N GLN A 11 -9.22 3.18 -26.43
CA GLN A 11 -7.93 2.52 -26.70
C GLN A 11 -6.86 3.50 -27.18
N LEU A 12 -7.22 4.45 -28.06
CA LEU A 12 -6.28 5.47 -28.52
C LEU A 12 -5.91 6.47 -27.43
N GLN A 13 -6.87 6.85 -26.58
CA GLN A 13 -6.60 7.72 -25.42
C GLN A 13 -5.63 7.03 -24.46
N GLU A 14 -5.83 5.74 -24.20
CA GLU A 14 -4.94 4.95 -23.36
C GLU A 14 -3.52 4.85 -23.95
N VAL A 15 -3.41 4.66 -25.27
CA VAL A 15 -2.10 4.68 -25.95
C VAL A 15 -1.41 6.04 -25.78
N LEU A 16 -2.15 7.15 -25.91
CA LEU A 16 -1.59 8.49 -25.73
C LEU A 16 -1.15 8.74 -24.28
N TYR A 17 -1.95 8.31 -23.31
CA TYR A 17 -1.62 8.38 -21.89
C TYR A 17 -0.33 7.60 -21.60
N LYS A 18 -0.26 6.31 -21.97
CA LYS A 18 0.95 5.48 -21.77
C LYS A 18 2.18 6.04 -22.51
N ALA A 19 1.98 6.63 -23.69
CA ALA A 19 3.07 7.24 -24.45
C ALA A 19 3.67 8.47 -23.75
N ALA A 20 2.92 9.16 -22.89
CA ALA A 20 3.44 10.30 -22.11
C ALA A 20 4.40 9.89 -21.01
N ASP A 21 4.27 8.68 -20.48
CA ASP A 21 5.25 8.15 -19.55
C ASP A 21 6.55 7.71 -20.26
N LEU A 22 6.47 7.16 -21.48
CA LEU A 22 7.65 6.69 -22.23
C LEU A 22 7.73 7.25 -23.67
N PRO A 23 7.78 8.58 -23.86
CA PRO A 23 7.74 9.21 -25.17
C PRO A 23 9.03 9.02 -25.97
N GLN A 24 8.91 8.39 -27.13
CA GLN A 24 10.03 8.18 -28.05
C GLN A 24 10.62 9.50 -28.60
N THR A 25 9.86 10.58 -28.58
CA THR A 25 10.33 11.92 -29.00
C THR A 25 11.44 12.48 -28.11
N VAL A 26 11.56 11.98 -26.86
CA VAL A 26 12.60 12.34 -25.90
C VAL A 26 13.30 11.10 -25.34
N LYS A 27 13.63 10.14 -26.22
CA LYS A 27 14.23 8.84 -25.85
C LYS A 27 15.40 8.94 -24.86
N ASP A 28 16.35 9.86 -25.08
CA ASP A 28 17.52 10.00 -24.20
C ASP A 28 17.13 10.43 -22.78
N LEU A 29 16.05 11.19 -22.64
CA LEU A 29 15.49 11.57 -21.34
C LEU A 29 14.84 10.37 -20.66
N VAL A 30 14.06 9.58 -21.42
CA VAL A 30 13.44 8.34 -20.94
C VAL A 30 14.50 7.34 -20.47
N ASP A 31 15.57 7.13 -21.24
CA ASP A 31 16.67 6.24 -20.86
C ASP A 31 17.31 6.68 -19.53
N ARG A 32 17.54 7.98 -19.36
CA ARG A 32 18.05 8.54 -18.09
C ARG A 32 17.07 8.35 -16.93
N ARG A 33 15.78 8.55 -17.17
CA ARG A 33 14.72 8.35 -16.16
C ARG A 33 14.72 6.90 -15.70
N ILE A 34 14.69 5.95 -16.63
CA ILE A 34 14.71 4.51 -16.32
C ILE A 34 15.95 4.15 -15.51
N ALA A 35 17.13 4.65 -15.90
CA ALA A 35 18.36 4.40 -15.15
C ALA A 35 18.32 5.00 -13.73
N SER A 36 17.82 6.23 -13.59
CA SER A 36 17.66 6.89 -12.29
C SER A 36 16.67 6.15 -11.38
N GLU A 37 15.51 5.76 -11.90
CA GLU A 37 14.49 4.99 -11.19
C GLU A 37 15.02 3.61 -10.78
N ALA A 38 15.74 2.91 -11.66
CA ALA A 38 16.35 1.62 -11.34
C ALA A 38 17.35 1.75 -10.18
N LEU A 39 18.22 2.77 -10.19
CA LEU A 39 19.17 3.04 -9.11
C LEU A 39 18.46 3.39 -7.79
N GLN A 40 17.41 4.21 -7.85
CA GLN A 40 16.62 4.55 -6.65
C GLN A 40 15.90 3.33 -6.08
N ASN A 41 15.31 2.50 -6.93
CA ASN A 41 14.66 1.25 -6.52
C ASN A 41 15.66 0.27 -5.92
N GLU A 42 16.85 0.12 -6.51
CA GLU A 42 17.92 -0.70 -5.95
C GLU A 42 18.33 -0.20 -4.56
N LYS A 43 18.52 1.11 -4.40
CA LYS A 43 18.85 1.70 -3.10
C LYS A 43 17.74 1.51 -2.07
N LEU A 44 16.48 1.68 -2.45
CA LEU A 44 15.32 1.56 -1.57
C LEU A 44 15.11 0.11 -1.12
N TYR A 45 14.98 -0.81 -2.07
CA TYR A 45 14.65 -2.22 -1.79
C TYR A 45 15.86 -3.06 -1.40
N GLY A 46 17.06 -2.64 -1.83
CA GLY A 46 18.33 -3.22 -1.40
C GLY A 46 18.83 -2.68 -0.06
N PHE A 47 18.15 -1.69 0.54
CA PHE A 47 18.57 -1.10 1.81
C PHE A 47 18.60 -2.15 2.91
N ASP A 48 19.71 -2.19 3.65
CA ASP A 48 19.87 -3.04 4.82
C ASP A 48 19.59 -2.21 6.07
N PHE A 49 18.41 -2.38 6.67
CA PHE A 49 18.10 -1.66 7.89
C PHE A 49 18.96 -2.18 9.03
N GLN A 50 19.56 -1.26 9.78
CA GLN A 50 20.48 -1.58 10.87
C GLN A 50 19.90 -1.07 12.19
N LEU A 51 19.85 -1.95 13.20
CA LEU A 51 19.49 -1.60 14.58
C LEU A 51 20.56 -2.15 15.52
N ASP A 52 21.20 -1.27 16.29
CA ASP A 52 22.26 -1.61 17.24
C ASP A 52 23.41 -2.46 16.61
N GLY A 53 23.70 -2.22 15.33
CA GLY A 53 24.76 -2.90 14.58
C GLY A 53 24.38 -4.25 13.96
N ALA A 54 23.10 -4.62 14.00
CA ALA A 54 22.57 -5.82 13.36
C ALA A 54 21.54 -5.49 12.28
N SER A 55 21.55 -6.27 11.19
CA SER A 55 20.52 -6.22 10.15
C SER A 55 19.15 -6.60 10.72
N VAL A 56 18.12 -5.83 10.37
CA VAL A 56 16.73 -6.07 10.76
C VAL A 56 15.82 -5.98 9.54
N SER A 57 14.78 -6.81 9.50
CA SER A 57 13.80 -6.74 8.42
C SER A 57 12.78 -5.62 8.64
N ALA A 58 12.05 -5.26 7.58
CA ALA A 58 10.91 -4.36 7.70
C ALA A 58 9.81 -4.91 8.61
N ASN A 59 9.64 -6.23 8.69
CA ASN A 59 8.68 -6.86 9.61
C ASN A 59 9.17 -6.70 11.06
N ASP A 60 10.46 -6.94 11.33
CA ASP A 60 11.02 -6.77 12.68
C ASP A 60 10.88 -5.34 13.20
N ILE A 61 11.05 -4.34 12.32
CA ILE A 61 10.85 -2.93 12.67
C ILE A 61 9.39 -2.68 13.08
N ASP A 62 8.43 -3.12 12.27
CA ASP A 62 7.01 -2.91 12.53
C ASP A 62 6.57 -3.66 13.81
N ASP A 63 7.00 -4.90 13.99
CA ASP A 63 6.68 -5.74 15.16
C ASP A 63 7.23 -5.12 16.46
N ARG A 64 8.44 -4.54 16.42
CA ARG A 64 9.02 -3.81 17.56
C ARG A 64 8.30 -2.50 17.83
N LEU A 65 7.91 -1.74 16.79
CA LEU A 65 7.09 -0.55 16.96
C LEU A 65 5.69 -0.88 17.47
N ASP A 66 5.17 -2.07 17.25
CA ASP A 66 3.90 -2.48 17.83
C ASP A 66 4.03 -2.83 19.32
N THR A 67 5.06 -3.60 19.66
CA THR A 67 5.17 -4.25 20.97
C THR A 67 5.96 -3.46 22.01
N ALA A 68 7.02 -2.75 21.63
CA ALA A 68 7.94 -2.10 22.57
C ALA A 68 7.25 -0.96 23.34
N THR A 69 7.51 -0.88 24.66
CA THR A 69 7.00 0.17 25.54
C THR A 69 8.06 1.17 25.98
N ASP A 70 9.35 0.83 25.86
CA ASP A 70 10.44 1.76 26.16
C ASP A 70 10.56 2.83 25.05
N LEU A 71 10.36 4.10 25.39
CA LEU A 71 10.41 5.19 24.42
C LEU A 71 11.80 5.34 23.77
N GLY A 72 12.87 5.00 24.49
CA GLY A 72 14.23 5.02 23.97
C GLY A 72 14.42 3.99 22.85
N GLU A 73 14.00 2.75 23.07
CA GLU A 73 13.99 1.68 22.08
C GLU A 73 13.11 2.04 20.88
N ARG A 74 11.85 2.44 21.11
CA ARG A 74 10.93 2.82 20.03
C ARG A 74 11.50 3.89 19.14
N ARG A 75 12.15 4.90 19.73
CA ARG A 75 12.81 5.96 18.97
C ARG A 75 13.95 5.41 18.12
N ARG A 76 14.83 4.57 18.66
CA ARG A 76 15.93 3.95 17.88
C ARG A 76 15.39 3.11 16.72
N VAL A 77 14.36 2.30 16.96
CA VAL A 77 13.70 1.48 15.92
C VAL A 77 13.07 2.36 14.84
N TRP A 78 12.34 3.40 15.24
CA TRP A 78 11.73 4.33 14.30
C TRP A 78 12.79 5.07 13.47
N GLU A 79 13.85 5.58 14.09
CA GLU A 79 14.96 6.26 13.40
C GLU A 79 15.67 5.33 12.41
N ALA A 80 15.92 4.07 12.79
CA ALA A 80 16.49 3.05 11.89
C ALA A 80 15.66 2.90 10.61
N SER A 81 14.32 2.96 10.70
CA SER A 81 13.43 2.90 9.52
C SER A 81 13.55 4.10 8.58
N LYS A 82 14.10 5.23 9.05
CA LYS A 82 14.25 6.49 8.28
C LYS A 82 15.60 6.63 7.60
N GLU A 83 16.61 5.87 8.01
CA GLU A 83 17.96 5.98 7.46
C GLU A 83 18.00 5.75 5.94
N VAL A 84 17.11 4.91 5.40
CA VAL A 84 16.96 4.71 3.96
C VAL A 84 16.76 6.02 3.18
N GLY A 85 16.02 6.97 3.78
CA GLY A 85 15.75 8.27 3.15
C GLY A 85 17.01 9.09 2.88
N ARG A 86 18.07 8.93 3.69
CA ARG A 86 19.33 9.64 3.49
C ARG A 86 20.01 9.21 2.19
N GLY A 87 19.99 7.92 1.87
CA GLY A 87 20.60 7.38 0.65
C GLY A 87 19.80 7.66 -0.63
N LEU A 88 18.50 7.93 -0.49
CA LEU A 88 17.59 8.23 -1.60
C LEU A 88 17.58 9.72 -1.96
N LYS A 89 17.75 10.60 -0.97
CA LYS A 89 17.62 12.07 -1.11
C LYS A 89 18.28 12.62 -2.38
N GLU A 90 19.57 12.33 -2.58
CA GLU A 90 20.36 12.90 -3.68
C GLU A 90 19.79 12.61 -5.07
N GLY A 91 19.27 11.39 -5.30
CA GLY A 91 18.73 11.03 -6.61
C GLY A 91 17.22 11.23 -6.74
N LEU A 92 16.52 11.57 -5.66
CA LEU A 92 15.09 11.82 -5.67
C LEU A 92 14.77 13.10 -6.47
N GLN A 93 15.54 14.18 -6.28
CA GLN A 93 15.34 15.42 -7.05
C GLN A 93 15.59 15.20 -8.55
N GLU A 94 16.67 14.49 -8.92
CA GLU A 94 16.92 14.14 -10.33
C GLU A 94 15.76 13.30 -10.91
N MET A 95 15.24 12.33 -10.15
CA MET A 95 14.11 11.52 -10.59
C MET A 95 12.84 12.36 -10.81
N VAL A 96 12.53 13.30 -9.92
CA VAL A 96 11.41 14.25 -10.07
C VAL A 96 11.56 15.09 -11.34
N ASP A 97 12.75 15.66 -11.57
CA ASP A 97 13.02 16.48 -12.75
C ASP A 97 12.90 15.66 -14.05
N LEU A 98 13.42 14.43 -14.06
CA LEU A 98 13.33 13.54 -15.21
C LEU A 98 11.90 13.13 -15.51
N ARG A 99 11.09 12.80 -14.48
CA ARG A 99 9.67 12.49 -14.61
C ARG A 99 8.88 13.65 -15.20
N ASN A 100 9.02 14.85 -14.64
CA ASN A 100 8.36 16.06 -15.12
C ASN A 100 8.68 16.32 -16.60
N ARG A 101 9.98 16.37 -16.94
CA ARG A 101 10.42 16.65 -18.31
C ARG A 101 9.94 15.61 -19.31
N THR A 102 9.75 14.37 -18.87
CA THR A 102 9.28 13.28 -19.73
C THR A 102 7.84 13.52 -20.16
N VAL A 103 6.94 13.75 -19.21
CA VAL A 103 5.51 13.97 -19.51
C VAL A 103 5.26 15.34 -20.16
N GLN A 104 6.08 16.35 -19.85
CA GLN A 104 6.02 17.68 -20.49
C GLN A 104 6.26 17.62 -22.01
N ALA A 105 7.00 16.62 -22.50
CA ALA A 105 7.19 16.42 -23.94
C ALA A 105 5.88 16.09 -24.68
N LEU A 106 4.83 15.68 -23.96
CA LEU A 106 3.47 15.45 -24.48
C LEU A 106 2.41 16.39 -23.88
N GLY A 107 2.84 17.49 -23.25
CA GLY A 107 1.96 18.62 -22.90
C GLY A 107 1.33 18.59 -21.53
N TYR A 108 1.77 17.70 -20.63
CA TYR A 108 1.41 17.76 -19.21
C TYR A 108 2.25 18.84 -18.49
N ASP A 109 1.70 19.47 -17.46
CA ASP A 109 2.42 20.51 -16.72
C ASP A 109 3.57 19.92 -15.88
N ASP A 110 3.30 18.81 -15.22
CA ASP A 110 4.21 18.05 -14.37
C ASP A 110 3.73 16.59 -14.24
N TYR A 111 4.51 15.76 -13.53
CA TYR A 111 4.20 14.35 -13.36
C TYR A 111 2.95 14.11 -12.49
N PHE A 112 2.64 15.00 -11.56
CA PHE A 112 1.43 14.89 -10.74
C PHE A 112 0.19 15.13 -11.60
N HIS A 113 0.18 16.16 -12.45
CA HIS A 113 -0.88 16.38 -13.43
C HIS A 113 -1.03 15.14 -14.35
N TYR A 114 0.08 14.60 -14.88
CA TYR A 114 0.02 13.35 -15.65
C TYR A 114 -0.68 12.23 -14.88
N GLN A 115 -0.32 12.02 -13.61
CA GLN A 115 -0.98 11.00 -12.78
C GLN A 115 -2.48 11.30 -12.56
N VAL A 116 -2.85 12.53 -12.26
CA VAL A 116 -4.25 12.90 -12.04
C VAL A 116 -5.10 12.71 -13.30
N SER A 117 -4.52 12.92 -14.49
CA SER A 117 -5.24 12.77 -15.77
C SER A 117 -5.80 11.36 -16.02
N ASP A 118 -5.22 10.33 -15.38
CA ASP A 118 -5.71 8.93 -15.38
C ASP A 118 -7.12 8.80 -14.78
N TYR A 119 -7.49 9.73 -13.89
CA TYR A 119 -8.84 9.84 -13.32
C TYR A 119 -9.79 10.64 -14.21
N GLY A 120 -9.30 11.20 -15.32
CA GLY A 120 -10.04 12.14 -16.17
C GLY A 120 -10.34 13.47 -15.47
N MET A 121 -9.48 13.88 -14.54
CA MET A 121 -9.62 15.08 -13.72
C MET A 121 -8.47 16.07 -13.99
N GLU A 122 -8.73 17.33 -13.72
CA GLU A 122 -7.68 18.33 -13.54
C GLU A 122 -7.05 18.21 -12.14
N THR A 123 -5.80 18.66 -11.98
CA THR A 123 -5.11 18.69 -10.68
C THR A 123 -5.93 19.39 -9.60
N SER A 124 -6.58 20.52 -9.92
CA SER A 124 -7.40 21.26 -8.95
C SER A 124 -8.64 20.50 -8.49
N GLU A 125 -9.28 19.74 -9.39
CA GLU A 125 -10.45 18.92 -9.07
C GLU A 125 -10.07 17.78 -8.13
N MET A 126 -8.95 17.09 -8.41
CA MET A 126 -8.42 16.05 -7.54
C MET A 126 -8.11 16.61 -6.14
N MET A 127 -7.37 17.71 -6.06
CA MET A 127 -7.01 18.31 -4.78
C MET A 127 -8.22 18.81 -3.99
N GLU A 128 -9.29 19.25 -4.66
CA GLU A 128 -10.53 19.65 -3.99
C GLU A 128 -11.25 18.44 -3.37
N ILE A 129 -11.34 17.32 -4.11
CA ILE A 129 -11.96 16.08 -3.59
C ILE A 129 -11.17 15.54 -2.40
N LEU A 130 -9.84 15.48 -2.52
CA LEU A 130 -8.97 15.02 -1.42
C LEU A 130 -9.08 15.94 -0.20
N GLY A 131 -9.09 17.25 -0.41
CA GLY A 131 -9.32 18.24 0.64
C GLY A 131 -10.70 18.09 1.30
N GLN A 132 -11.74 17.76 0.53
CA GLN A 132 -13.08 17.51 1.04
C GLN A 132 -13.11 16.27 1.96
N PHE A 133 -12.47 15.16 1.58
CA PHE A 133 -12.36 13.98 2.45
C PHE A 133 -11.71 14.30 3.79
N VAL A 134 -10.62 15.06 3.77
CA VAL A 134 -9.93 15.48 5.01
C VAL A 134 -10.85 16.36 5.87
N ARG A 135 -11.56 17.33 5.27
CA ARG A 135 -12.47 18.23 6.01
C ARG A 135 -13.64 17.48 6.63
N ASP A 136 -14.26 16.57 5.89
CA ASP A 136 -15.44 15.82 6.37
C ASP A 136 -15.09 14.87 7.51
N LEU A 137 -13.91 14.25 7.46
CA LEU A 137 -13.44 13.34 8.51
C LEU A 137 -12.73 14.03 9.67
N TRP A 138 -12.35 15.30 9.53
CA TRP A 138 -11.59 16.03 10.53
C TRP A 138 -12.20 15.97 11.94
N PRO A 139 -13.54 16.11 12.14
CA PRO A 139 -14.12 16.01 13.48
C PRO A 139 -13.85 14.66 14.13
N LEU A 140 -13.98 13.54 13.39
CA LEU A 140 -13.72 12.20 13.91
C LEU A 140 -12.23 11.97 14.14
N TYR A 141 -11.38 12.33 13.18
CA TYR A 141 -9.93 12.21 13.32
C TYR A 141 -9.40 12.97 14.53
N ARG A 142 -9.94 14.17 14.82
CA ARG A 142 -9.55 14.95 16.00
C ARG A 142 -9.83 14.21 17.31
N GLU A 143 -10.99 13.56 17.42
CA GLU A 143 -11.33 12.79 18.62
C GLU A 143 -10.45 11.54 18.74
N LEU A 144 -10.19 10.83 17.64
CA LEU A 144 -9.28 9.66 17.60
C LEU A 144 -7.84 10.05 17.96
N HIS A 145 -7.33 11.14 17.39
CA HIS A 145 -6.00 11.68 17.71
C HIS A 145 -5.93 12.12 19.18
N THR A 146 -6.98 12.73 19.72
CA THR A 146 -7.03 13.10 21.14
C THR A 146 -7.00 11.84 22.01
N TRP A 147 -7.87 10.86 21.75
CA TRP A 147 -7.85 9.57 22.45
C TRP A 147 -6.47 8.90 22.40
N ALA A 148 -5.86 8.80 21.21
CA ALA A 148 -4.56 8.17 21.02
C ALA A 148 -3.44 8.88 21.82
N ARG A 149 -3.46 10.22 21.90
CA ARG A 149 -2.49 10.99 22.71
C ARG A 149 -2.55 10.62 24.18
N TYR A 150 -3.75 10.52 24.74
CA TYR A 150 -3.94 10.18 26.15
C TYR A 150 -3.59 8.71 26.42
N GLU A 151 -4.01 7.79 25.56
CA GLU A 151 -3.69 6.37 25.73
C GLU A 151 -2.20 6.08 25.59
N LEU A 152 -1.52 6.71 24.62
CA LEU A 152 -0.08 6.51 24.43
C LEU A 152 0.74 7.19 25.53
N ALA A 153 0.34 8.38 25.99
CA ALA A 153 0.98 9.00 27.16
C ALA A 153 0.88 8.11 28.39
N ARG A 154 -0.29 7.50 28.63
CA ARG A 154 -0.49 6.52 29.72
C ARG A 154 0.34 5.25 29.50
N ARG A 155 0.34 4.69 28.28
CA ARG A 155 1.07 3.46 27.92
C ARG A 155 2.58 3.61 28.14
N TYR A 156 3.13 4.78 27.82
CA TYR A 156 4.56 5.03 27.90
C TYR A 156 5.00 5.78 29.17
N GLY A 157 4.07 6.08 30.08
CA GLY A 157 4.36 6.78 31.33
C GLY A 157 4.92 8.19 31.12
N ALA A 158 4.44 8.91 30.11
CA ALA A 158 4.85 10.29 29.86
C ALA A 158 4.31 11.23 30.94
N ASP A 159 5.13 12.20 31.38
CA ASP A 159 4.77 13.18 32.41
C ASP A 159 3.59 14.08 31.99
N GLU A 160 3.49 14.37 30.69
CA GLU A 160 2.44 15.19 30.10
C GLU A 160 1.92 14.56 28.81
N VAL A 161 0.64 14.80 28.51
CA VAL A 161 0.04 14.41 27.23
C VAL A 161 0.54 15.40 26.17
N PRO A 162 1.32 14.96 25.16
CA PRO A 162 1.91 15.88 24.19
C PRO A 162 0.82 16.54 23.34
N ALA A 163 1.08 17.74 22.80
CA ALA A 163 0.11 18.45 21.95
C ALA A 163 -0.15 17.74 20.60
N LEU A 164 0.92 17.17 20.02
CA LEU A 164 0.91 16.33 18.82
C LEU A 164 1.51 14.98 19.17
N LEU A 165 1.06 13.92 18.50
CA LEU A 165 1.67 12.59 18.67
C LEU A 165 3.11 12.58 18.13
N PRO A 166 4.11 12.21 18.95
CA PRO A 166 5.44 11.93 18.44
C PRO A 166 5.39 10.73 17.49
N ALA A 167 5.96 10.84 16.28
CA ALA A 167 5.81 9.80 15.26
C ALA A 167 6.28 8.40 15.71
N HIS A 168 7.33 8.33 16.54
CA HIS A 168 7.86 7.08 17.09
C HIS A 168 6.98 6.46 18.21
N TRP A 169 5.92 7.14 18.66
CA TRP A 169 4.93 6.59 19.59
C TRP A 169 3.91 5.68 18.90
N LEU A 170 3.73 5.86 17.60
CA LEU A 170 2.75 5.15 16.78
C LEU A 170 3.27 3.75 16.41
N PRO A 171 2.39 2.76 16.23
CA PRO A 171 2.79 1.36 16.03
C PRO A 171 3.25 1.05 14.60
N ASN A 172 3.13 1.99 13.69
CA ASN A 172 3.57 1.88 12.31
C ASN A 172 4.72 2.85 12.04
N ARG A 173 5.75 2.43 11.30
CA ARG A 173 6.93 3.28 11.02
C ARG A 173 6.60 4.60 10.34
N TRP A 174 5.54 4.70 9.56
CA TRP A 174 5.07 5.95 8.92
C TRP A 174 3.96 6.63 9.72
N GLY A 175 3.37 5.94 10.69
CA GLY A 175 2.23 6.44 11.46
C GLY A 175 0.93 6.48 10.66
N GLN A 176 0.81 5.67 9.60
CA GLN A 176 -0.36 5.67 8.72
C GLN A 176 -1.47 4.69 9.14
N ASP A 177 -1.15 3.78 10.07
CA ASP A 177 -2.06 2.76 10.62
C ASP A 177 -1.79 2.65 12.13
N TRP A 178 -2.84 2.81 12.95
CA TRP A 178 -2.80 2.74 14.42
C TRP A 178 -3.67 1.59 14.98
N ALA A 179 -4.17 0.68 14.15
CA ALA A 179 -5.14 -0.33 14.55
C ALA A 179 -4.66 -1.21 15.71
N SER A 180 -3.36 -1.51 15.76
CA SER A 180 -2.79 -2.36 16.80
C SER A 180 -2.78 -1.74 18.21
N LEU A 181 -3.13 -0.45 18.34
CA LEU A 181 -3.38 0.17 19.65
C LEU A 181 -4.59 -0.44 20.36
N VAL A 182 -5.50 -1.08 19.62
CA VAL A 182 -6.72 -1.68 20.16
C VAL A 182 -6.70 -3.19 19.92
N LYS A 183 -6.75 -3.94 21.02
CA LYS A 183 -7.00 -5.38 21.00
C LYS A 183 -8.48 -5.62 21.29
N VAL A 184 -9.15 -6.31 20.37
CA VAL A 184 -10.56 -6.69 20.54
C VAL A 184 -10.59 -8.12 21.08
N GLU A 185 -11.07 -8.29 22.30
CA GLU A 185 -11.13 -9.63 22.91
C GLU A 185 -11.98 -10.58 22.06
N GLY A 186 -11.50 -11.82 21.90
CA GLY A 186 -12.16 -12.85 21.08
C GLY A 186 -11.87 -12.78 19.57
N LEU A 187 -11.27 -11.70 19.06
CA LEU A 187 -10.91 -11.57 17.63
C LEU A 187 -9.40 -11.65 17.37
N ASP A 188 -8.62 -12.19 18.30
CA ASP A 188 -7.19 -12.42 18.10
C ASP A 188 -6.96 -13.69 17.26
N LEU A 189 -6.55 -13.48 16.00
CA LEU A 189 -6.31 -14.57 15.05
C LEU A 189 -4.89 -15.15 15.18
N ASP A 190 -3.94 -14.41 15.77
CA ASP A 190 -2.53 -14.77 15.74
C ASP A 190 -2.24 -16.14 16.35
N PRO A 191 -2.80 -16.53 17.52
CA PRO A 191 -2.54 -17.84 18.09
C PRO A 191 -3.01 -19.00 17.20
N VAL A 192 -4.14 -18.83 16.50
CA VAL A 192 -4.71 -19.87 15.64
C VAL A 192 -3.97 -19.92 14.30
N LEU A 193 -3.63 -18.75 13.75
CA LEU A 193 -2.89 -18.64 12.50
C LEU A 193 -1.45 -19.13 12.65
N ALA A 194 -0.78 -18.90 13.77
CA ALA A 194 0.58 -19.35 14.03
C ALA A 194 0.76 -20.88 13.93
N ALA A 195 -0.32 -21.65 14.08
CA ALA A 195 -0.34 -23.10 13.90
C ALA A 195 -0.61 -23.54 12.44
N LYS A 196 -0.72 -22.60 11.51
CA LYS A 196 -0.97 -22.83 10.08
C LYS A 196 0.29 -22.58 9.27
N GLU A 197 0.39 -23.24 8.13
CA GLU A 197 1.42 -22.94 7.14
C GLU A 197 1.10 -21.64 6.40
N PRO A 198 2.10 -20.82 6.03
CA PRO A 198 1.89 -19.63 5.18
C PRO A 198 1.10 -19.92 3.89
N GLU A 199 1.32 -21.07 3.26
CA GLU A 199 0.57 -21.49 2.08
C GLU A 199 -0.92 -21.62 2.35
N TRP A 200 -1.29 -22.11 3.54
CA TRP A 200 -2.69 -22.27 3.92
C TRP A 200 -3.42 -20.92 3.88
N LEU A 201 -2.80 -19.84 4.35
CA LEU A 201 -3.40 -18.50 4.32
C LEU A 201 -3.72 -18.06 2.89
N VAL A 202 -2.77 -18.26 1.95
CA VAL A 202 -2.98 -17.90 0.54
C VAL A 202 -4.07 -18.76 -0.09
N ARG A 203 -4.12 -20.06 0.23
CA ARG A 203 -5.17 -20.97 -0.26
C ARG A 203 -6.55 -20.61 0.27
N GLN A 204 -6.65 -20.20 1.54
CA GLN A 204 -7.91 -19.70 2.08
C GLN A 204 -8.36 -18.41 1.39
N GLY A 205 -7.39 -17.54 1.04
CA GLY A 205 -7.65 -16.41 0.16
C GLY A 205 -8.23 -16.85 -1.18
N GLU A 206 -7.61 -17.81 -1.88
CA GLU A 206 -8.17 -18.34 -3.14
C GLU A 206 -9.59 -18.92 -2.95
N GLU A 207 -9.80 -19.74 -1.93
CA GLU A 207 -11.10 -20.34 -1.61
C GLU A 207 -12.19 -19.29 -1.34
N PHE A 208 -11.84 -18.17 -0.71
CA PHE A 208 -12.76 -17.05 -0.50
C PHE A 208 -13.30 -16.52 -1.84
N TYR A 209 -12.42 -16.20 -2.80
CA TYR A 209 -12.85 -15.70 -4.11
C TYR A 209 -13.58 -16.76 -4.93
N VAL A 210 -13.14 -18.02 -4.89
CA VAL A 210 -13.86 -19.12 -5.55
C VAL A 210 -15.28 -19.27 -4.98
N SER A 211 -15.46 -19.06 -3.66
CA SER A 211 -16.80 -19.08 -3.04
C SER A 211 -17.73 -17.97 -3.52
N LEU A 212 -17.17 -16.84 -3.99
CA LEU A 212 -17.92 -15.75 -4.61
C LEU A 212 -18.29 -16.03 -6.08
N GLY A 213 -17.82 -17.16 -6.63
CA GLY A 213 -18.10 -17.59 -8.01
C GLY A 213 -17.01 -17.25 -9.02
N PHE A 214 -15.82 -16.83 -8.58
CA PHE A 214 -14.67 -16.69 -9.47
C PHE A 214 -14.05 -18.06 -9.81
N ASP A 215 -13.40 -18.15 -10.97
CA ASP A 215 -12.64 -19.35 -11.34
C ASP A 215 -11.37 -19.47 -10.47
N PRO A 216 -10.90 -20.70 -10.15
CA PRO A 216 -9.64 -20.89 -9.44
C PRO A 216 -8.46 -20.20 -10.13
N LEU A 217 -7.42 -19.91 -9.35
CA LEU A 217 -6.20 -19.30 -9.88
C LEU A 217 -5.48 -20.26 -10.84
N PRO A 218 -4.83 -19.73 -11.89
CA PRO A 218 -4.06 -20.57 -12.80
C PRO A 218 -2.86 -21.19 -12.07
N ALA A 219 -2.41 -22.36 -12.54
CA ALA A 219 -1.24 -23.04 -11.98
C ALA A 219 0.02 -22.15 -11.95
N THR A 220 0.15 -21.24 -12.93
CA THR A 220 1.22 -20.24 -13.02
C THR A 220 1.32 -19.37 -11.77
N PHE A 221 0.20 -19.05 -11.11
CA PHE A 221 0.20 -18.30 -9.86
C PHE A 221 0.97 -19.06 -8.79
N TRP A 222 0.63 -20.32 -8.56
CA TRP A 222 1.25 -21.14 -7.52
C TRP A 222 2.70 -21.52 -7.84
N GLU A 223 3.01 -21.75 -9.12
CA GLU A 223 4.34 -22.19 -9.55
C GLU A 223 5.37 -21.06 -9.66
N LYS A 224 4.94 -19.82 -9.95
CA LYS A 224 5.85 -18.71 -10.29
C LYS A 224 5.77 -17.51 -9.35
N SER A 225 4.82 -17.46 -8.43
CA SER A 225 4.74 -16.39 -7.43
C SER A 225 5.85 -16.52 -6.38
N SER A 226 6.28 -15.38 -5.85
CA SER A 226 7.21 -15.35 -4.72
C SER A 226 6.40 -15.03 -3.46
N LEU A 227 5.76 -16.02 -2.86
CA LEU A 227 4.75 -15.81 -1.81
C LEU A 227 5.32 -15.71 -0.39
N TYR A 228 6.47 -16.32 -0.12
CA TYR A 228 6.99 -16.51 1.24
C TYR A 228 8.28 -15.70 1.49
N PRO A 229 8.64 -15.40 2.75
CA PRO A 229 9.87 -14.71 3.08
C PRO A 229 11.09 -15.36 2.43
N ALA A 230 12.09 -14.56 2.07
CA ALA A 230 13.37 -15.11 1.63
C ALA A 230 13.98 -15.93 2.77
N PRO A 231 14.58 -17.10 2.49
CA PRO A 231 15.34 -17.85 3.49
C PRO A 231 16.42 -16.98 4.15
N PRO A 232 16.75 -17.20 5.44
CA PRO A 232 17.78 -16.42 6.13
C PRO A 232 19.17 -16.46 5.45
N ASP A 233 19.44 -17.52 4.69
CA ASP A 233 20.68 -17.79 3.97
C ASP A 233 20.59 -17.51 2.46
N ALA A 234 19.53 -16.83 2.00
CA ALA A 234 19.39 -16.44 0.61
C ALA A 234 20.51 -15.52 0.13
N ASP A 235 21.02 -15.75 -1.08
CA ASP A 235 22.02 -14.91 -1.75
C ASP A 235 21.40 -13.70 -2.48
N TYR A 236 20.09 -13.53 -2.36
CA TYR A 236 19.32 -12.43 -2.93
C TYR A 236 18.50 -11.72 -1.86
N LYS A 237 18.23 -10.43 -2.10
CA LYS A 237 17.27 -9.65 -1.31
C LYS A 237 15.90 -9.68 -1.99
N LYS A 238 14.85 -9.73 -1.19
CA LYS A 238 13.47 -9.69 -1.65
C LYS A 238 12.86 -8.32 -1.38
N ASN A 239 12.04 -7.83 -2.31
CA ASN A 239 11.24 -6.63 -2.10
C ASN A 239 10.36 -6.82 -0.84
N ASN A 240 10.40 -5.84 0.05
CA ASN A 240 9.71 -5.87 1.34
C ASN A 240 8.24 -5.47 1.25
N HIS A 241 7.76 -5.02 0.08
CA HIS A 241 6.37 -4.66 -0.15
C HIS A 241 5.63 -5.75 -0.93
N ALA A 242 4.40 -6.04 -0.51
CA ALA A 242 3.52 -6.96 -1.22
C ALA A 242 3.09 -6.33 -2.56
N SER A 243 2.89 -7.16 -3.59
CA SER A 243 2.40 -6.71 -4.89
C SER A 243 1.80 -7.85 -5.72
N ALA A 244 0.88 -7.48 -6.61
CA ALA A 244 0.30 -8.35 -7.62
C ALA A 244 0.77 -7.95 -9.03
N TRP A 245 0.90 -8.92 -9.92
CA TRP A 245 1.46 -8.75 -11.26
C TRP A 245 0.65 -9.50 -12.31
N HIS A 246 0.32 -8.79 -13.40
CA HIS A 246 -0.29 -9.35 -14.61
C HIS A 246 0.76 -9.38 -15.73
N MET A 247 1.48 -10.51 -15.83
CA MET A 247 2.76 -10.55 -16.56
C MET A 247 2.60 -10.51 -18.08
N ASP A 248 1.52 -11.08 -18.61
CA ASP A 248 1.27 -11.23 -20.04
C ASP A 248 -0.07 -10.62 -20.49
N LEU A 249 -0.74 -9.91 -19.57
CA LEU A 249 -2.10 -9.38 -19.72
C LEU A 249 -3.14 -10.47 -20.04
N LYS A 250 -2.86 -11.74 -19.75
CA LYS A 250 -3.76 -12.89 -19.99
C LYS A 250 -3.79 -13.81 -18.77
N ASP A 251 -3.04 -14.91 -18.75
CA ASP A 251 -3.12 -16.00 -17.76
C ASP A 251 -1.84 -16.19 -16.93
N ASP A 252 -0.80 -15.37 -17.12
CA ASP A 252 0.36 -15.35 -16.24
C ASP A 252 0.17 -14.30 -15.13
N LEU A 253 -0.55 -14.72 -14.09
CA LEU A 253 -0.83 -13.95 -12.87
C LEU A 253 0.13 -14.35 -11.76
N ARG A 254 0.74 -13.38 -11.07
CA ARG A 254 1.69 -13.65 -9.99
C ARG A 254 1.56 -12.66 -8.85
N SER A 255 1.97 -13.08 -7.66
CA SER A 255 2.12 -12.18 -6.52
C SER A 255 3.53 -12.29 -5.92
N LEU A 256 4.03 -11.17 -5.41
CA LEU A 256 5.20 -11.09 -4.56
C LEU A 256 4.73 -10.68 -3.17
N MET A 257 4.84 -11.58 -2.21
CA MET A 257 4.48 -11.38 -0.81
C MET A 257 5.55 -11.98 0.10
N SER A 258 5.50 -11.73 1.40
CA SER A 258 6.37 -12.39 2.38
C SER A 258 5.52 -12.99 3.50
N VAL A 259 4.53 -13.80 3.11
CA VAL A 259 3.46 -14.32 3.99
C VAL A 259 4.03 -15.01 5.21
N GLN A 260 3.62 -14.54 6.39
CA GLN A 260 3.86 -15.17 7.69
C GLN A 260 2.50 -15.56 8.31
N PRO A 261 2.47 -16.55 9.21
CA PRO A 261 1.23 -17.08 9.75
C PRO A 261 0.66 -16.18 10.87
N ASN A 262 0.18 -14.98 10.50
CA ASN A 262 -0.40 -13.99 11.43
C ASN A 262 -1.54 -13.18 10.79
N ALA A 263 -2.27 -12.42 11.61
CA ALA A 263 -3.47 -11.67 11.23
C ALA A 263 -3.19 -10.59 10.17
N ARG A 264 -2.00 -9.97 10.22
CA ARG A 264 -1.56 -8.99 9.22
C ARG A 264 -1.53 -9.63 7.83
N TRP A 265 -0.83 -10.75 7.69
CA TRP A 265 -0.71 -11.45 6.41
C TRP A 265 -1.99 -12.18 5.99
N TRP A 266 -2.88 -12.53 6.93
CA TRP A 266 -4.24 -12.95 6.59
C TRP A 266 -4.97 -11.89 5.79
N ALA A 267 -5.02 -10.64 6.29
CA ALA A 267 -5.65 -9.53 5.59
C ALA A 267 -4.91 -9.18 4.28
N THR A 268 -3.57 -9.09 4.31
CA THR A 268 -2.77 -8.76 3.13
C THR A 268 -2.93 -9.80 2.02
N ALA A 269 -2.94 -11.10 2.31
CA ALA A 269 -3.11 -12.11 1.28
C ALA A 269 -4.47 -11.98 0.56
N HIS A 270 -5.55 -11.69 1.30
CA HIS A 270 -6.87 -11.45 0.70
C HIS A 270 -6.90 -10.17 -0.14
N HIS A 271 -6.19 -9.12 0.29
CA HIS A 271 -6.04 -7.87 -0.46
C HIS A 271 -5.29 -8.09 -1.79
N GLU A 272 -4.11 -8.70 -1.75
CA GLU A 272 -3.29 -8.94 -2.94
C GLU A 272 -3.99 -9.86 -3.94
N LEU A 273 -4.70 -10.88 -3.45
CA LEU A 273 -5.54 -11.71 -4.30
C LEU A 273 -6.68 -10.93 -4.95
N GLY A 274 -7.15 -9.84 -4.32
CA GLY A 274 -8.13 -8.94 -4.94
C GLY A 274 -7.63 -8.35 -6.26
N HIS A 275 -6.37 -7.94 -6.31
CA HIS A 275 -5.74 -7.52 -7.57
C HIS A 275 -5.65 -8.67 -8.57
N ILE A 276 -5.22 -9.86 -8.14
CA ILE A 276 -5.10 -11.04 -9.01
C ILE A 276 -6.44 -11.43 -9.64
N TYR A 277 -7.50 -11.47 -8.83
CA TYR A 277 -8.85 -11.76 -9.31
C TYR A 277 -9.42 -10.65 -10.18
N TYR A 278 -9.05 -9.39 -9.93
CA TYR A 278 -9.42 -8.29 -10.82
C TYR A 278 -8.75 -8.45 -12.19
N TYR A 279 -7.44 -8.78 -12.21
CA TYR A 279 -6.70 -9.10 -13.43
C TYR A 279 -7.37 -10.23 -14.22
N GLN A 280 -7.73 -11.31 -13.53
CA GLN A 280 -8.43 -12.44 -14.13
C GLN A 280 -9.79 -12.04 -14.71
N ALA A 281 -10.57 -11.24 -13.96
CA ALA A 281 -11.93 -10.85 -14.34
C ALA A 281 -12.00 -10.00 -15.62
N TYR A 282 -11.05 -9.09 -15.83
CA TYR A 282 -11.02 -8.30 -17.08
C TYR A 282 -10.20 -8.95 -18.20
N SER A 283 -9.60 -10.13 -17.98
CA SER A 283 -8.79 -10.83 -18.99
C SER A 283 -9.62 -11.58 -20.03
N THR A 284 -10.71 -10.98 -20.50
CA THR A 284 -11.66 -11.60 -21.44
C THR A 284 -11.46 -11.07 -22.86
N PRO A 285 -11.95 -11.77 -23.90
CA PRO A 285 -11.89 -11.30 -25.28
C PRO A 285 -12.59 -9.95 -25.53
N GLU A 286 -13.60 -9.61 -24.73
CA GLU A 286 -14.40 -8.39 -24.84
C GLU A 286 -13.67 -7.14 -24.33
N VAL A 287 -12.68 -7.31 -23.44
CA VAL A 287 -11.84 -6.22 -22.94
C VAL A 287 -10.54 -6.20 -23.76
N PRO A 288 -10.33 -5.20 -24.63
CA PRO A 288 -9.11 -5.10 -25.42
C PRO A 288 -7.88 -5.00 -24.53
N ILE A 289 -6.76 -5.58 -24.96
CA ILE A 289 -5.50 -5.65 -24.19
C ILE A 289 -5.08 -4.27 -23.65
N LEU A 290 -5.25 -3.21 -24.44
CA LEU A 290 -4.90 -1.85 -24.01
C LEU A 290 -5.71 -1.39 -22.79
N LEU A 291 -6.94 -1.87 -22.62
CA LEU A 291 -7.86 -1.48 -21.56
C LEU A 291 -7.96 -2.51 -20.42
N ARG A 292 -7.06 -3.50 -20.38
CA ARG A 292 -6.96 -4.49 -19.29
C ARG A 292 -6.31 -3.87 -18.07
N ALA A 293 -7.05 -2.97 -17.42
CA ALA A 293 -6.72 -2.25 -16.21
C ALA A 293 -8.01 -1.91 -15.44
N GLY A 294 -7.87 -1.35 -14.24
CA GLY A 294 -9.02 -0.83 -13.49
C GLY A 294 -9.62 0.39 -14.19
N ALA A 295 -10.85 0.76 -13.81
CA ALA A 295 -11.47 1.99 -14.32
C ALA A 295 -10.63 3.25 -14.06
N ASN A 296 -9.89 3.23 -12.95
CA ASN A 296 -8.71 4.04 -12.64
C ASN A 296 -7.89 3.29 -11.57
N ARG A 297 -6.75 3.84 -11.15
CA ARG A 297 -5.89 3.22 -10.14
C ARG A 297 -6.58 2.95 -8.80
N ALA A 298 -7.47 3.82 -8.34
CA ALA A 298 -8.15 3.63 -7.06
C ALA A 298 -9.10 2.42 -7.03
N PHE A 299 -9.65 2.00 -8.18
CA PHE A 299 -10.51 0.80 -8.22
C PHE A 299 -9.75 -0.48 -7.89
N HIS A 300 -8.47 -0.58 -8.27
CA HIS A 300 -7.66 -1.76 -7.93
C HIS A 300 -7.49 -1.89 -6.41
N GLU A 301 -7.07 -0.80 -5.78
CA GLU A 301 -6.89 -0.73 -4.32
C GLU A 301 -8.19 -0.92 -3.55
N ALA A 302 -9.30 -0.36 -4.06
CA ALA A 302 -10.61 -0.49 -3.43
C ALA A 302 -11.11 -1.94 -3.40
N ILE A 303 -10.93 -2.70 -4.48
CA ILE A 303 -11.31 -4.13 -4.53
C ILE A 303 -10.47 -4.94 -3.55
N GLY A 304 -9.14 -4.76 -3.56
CA GLY A 304 -8.25 -5.43 -2.61
C GLY A 304 -8.61 -5.12 -1.17
N THR A 305 -8.76 -3.83 -0.83
CA THR A 305 -9.11 -3.38 0.52
C THR A 305 -10.47 -3.91 0.98
N MET A 306 -11.51 -3.79 0.15
CA MET A 306 -12.85 -4.26 0.48
C MET A 306 -12.86 -5.75 0.83
N LEU A 307 -12.12 -6.57 0.09
CA LEU A 307 -12.13 -8.01 0.29
C LEU A 307 -11.17 -8.46 1.40
N GLY A 308 -10.08 -7.73 1.64
CA GLY A 308 -9.28 -7.87 2.86
C GLY A 308 -10.10 -7.58 4.13
N MET A 309 -10.96 -6.56 4.09
CA MET A 309 -11.91 -6.25 5.18
C MET A 309 -12.95 -7.36 5.34
N ALA A 310 -13.55 -7.82 4.24
CA ALA A 310 -14.54 -8.90 4.27
C ALA A 310 -13.97 -10.20 4.88
N ALA A 311 -12.71 -10.52 4.57
CA ALA A 311 -12.01 -11.67 5.14
C ALA A 311 -11.74 -11.55 6.65
N SER A 312 -11.86 -10.35 7.21
CA SER A 312 -11.71 -10.08 8.65
C SER A 312 -13.05 -10.04 9.38
N HIS A 313 -14.17 -10.23 8.69
CA HIS A 313 -15.49 -10.18 9.30
C HIS A 313 -15.75 -11.42 10.16
N GLN A 314 -16.32 -11.21 11.36
CA GLN A 314 -16.50 -12.26 12.37
C GLN A 314 -17.18 -13.52 11.82
N ALA A 315 -18.28 -13.37 11.08
CA ALA A 315 -19.01 -14.51 10.52
C ALA A 315 -18.13 -15.40 9.62
N PHE A 316 -17.25 -14.79 8.82
CA PHE A 316 -16.32 -15.52 7.96
C PHE A 316 -15.21 -16.20 8.79
N LEU A 317 -14.68 -15.51 9.80
CA LEU A 317 -13.69 -16.06 10.71
C LEU A 317 -14.23 -17.27 11.49
N GLU A 318 -15.49 -17.24 11.92
CA GLU A 318 -16.17 -18.38 12.55
C GLU A 318 -16.33 -19.55 11.57
N GLU A 319 -16.76 -19.28 10.33
CA GLU A 319 -16.93 -20.29 9.29
C GLU A 319 -15.61 -20.97 8.90
N ARG A 320 -14.49 -20.25 8.98
CA ARG A 320 -13.14 -20.79 8.77
C ARG A 320 -12.53 -21.44 10.02
N GLY A 321 -13.25 -21.42 11.15
CA GLY A 321 -12.78 -21.95 12.42
C GLY A 321 -11.56 -21.21 12.97
N LEU A 322 -11.38 -19.95 12.59
CA LEU A 322 -10.33 -19.07 13.10
C LEU A 322 -10.70 -18.46 14.45
N ILE A 323 -12.00 -18.35 14.73
CA ILE A 323 -12.54 -18.00 16.05
C ILE A 323 -13.69 -18.95 16.41
N PRO A 324 -13.99 -19.15 17.71
CA PRO A 324 -15.12 -19.97 18.13
C PRO A 324 -16.45 -19.45 17.60
N ALA A 325 -17.37 -20.37 17.23
CA ALA A 325 -18.72 -20.00 16.82
C ALA A 325 -19.47 -19.27 17.94
N GLY A 326 -20.15 -18.17 17.60
CA GLY A 326 -20.87 -17.34 18.56
C GLY A 326 -19.96 -16.50 19.45
N THR A 327 -18.74 -16.17 18.98
CA THR A 327 -17.85 -15.25 19.68
C THR A 327 -18.56 -13.90 19.86
N THR A 328 -18.45 -13.29 21.05
CA THR A 328 -18.97 -11.94 21.28
C THR A 328 -17.81 -10.98 21.35
N ALA A 329 -17.71 -10.06 20.39
CA ALA A 329 -16.73 -8.99 20.39
C ALA A 329 -17.36 -7.67 20.86
N ASP A 330 -16.59 -6.83 21.55
CA ASP A 330 -17.02 -5.46 21.83
C ASP A 330 -17.07 -4.66 20.52
N SER A 331 -18.27 -4.34 20.06
CA SER A 331 -18.50 -3.61 18.82
C SER A 331 -17.84 -2.23 18.82
N THR A 332 -17.72 -1.58 19.98
CA THR A 332 -17.07 -0.27 20.10
C THR A 332 -15.57 -0.41 19.90
N GLN A 333 -14.95 -1.43 20.49
CA GLN A 333 -13.52 -1.70 20.27
C GLN A 333 -13.24 -2.12 18.82
N ALA A 334 -14.13 -2.92 18.23
CA ALA A 334 -14.01 -3.31 16.81
C ALA A 334 -14.06 -2.09 15.89
N LEU A 335 -15.04 -1.21 16.05
CA LEU A 335 -15.15 0.03 15.27
C LEU A 335 -14.00 1.00 15.53
N LEU A 336 -13.52 1.08 16.78
CA LEU A 336 -12.35 1.92 17.11
C LEU A 336 -11.10 1.39 16.40
N ARG A 337 -10.86 0.08 16.41
CA ARG A 337 -9.75 -0.56 15.71
C ARG A 337 -9.81 -0.27 14.20
N GLU A 338 -10.98 -0.40 13.59
CA GLU A 338 -11.19 -0.09 12.16
C GLU A 338 -10.96 1.40 11.86
N ALA A 339 -11.44 2.29 12.72
CA ALA A 339 -11.25 3.74 12.55
C ALA A 339 -9.77 4.15 12.67
N LEU A 340 -9.01 3.48 13.53
CA LEU A 340 -7.56 3.70 13.71
C LEU A 340 -6.71 3.22 12.52
N ASP A 341 -7.29 2.43 11.62
CA ASP A 341 -6.73 2.11 10.31
C ASP A 341 -7.26 3.13 9.27
N SER A 342 -8.55 3.03 8.93
CA SER A 342 -9.14 3.72 7.78
C SER A 342 -9.25 5.24 7.95
N VAL A 343 -9.71 5.73 9.12
CA VAL A 343 -9.93 7.18 9.33
C VAL A 343 -8.60 7.91 9.54
N VAL A 344 -7.63 7.24 10.17
CA VAL A 344 -6.27 7.77 10.36
C VAL A 344 -5.51 7.84 9.03
N PHE A 345 -5.69 6.84 8.16
CA PHE A 345 -5.00 6.80 6.87
C PHE A 345 -5.43 7.92 5.92
N ILE A 346 -6.67 8.43 6.00
CA ILE A 346 -7.17 9.43 5.06
C ILE A 346 -6.43 10.78 5.16
N PRO A 347 -6.28 11.42 6.34
CA PRO A 347 -5.45 12.63 6.47
C PRO A 347 -3.99 12.42 6.07
N PHE A 348 -3.44 11.22 6.26
CA PHE A 348 -2.09 10.88 5.80
C PHE A 348 -2.02 10.84 4.27
N SER A 349 -2.90 10.09 3.61
CA SER A 349 -2.89 9.86 2.16
C SER A 349 -3.43 11.06 1.36
N ALA A 350 -4.68 11.46 1.60
CA ALA A 350 -5.36 12.55 0.90
C ALA A 350 -4.85 13.93 1.32
N GLY A 351 -4.36 14.06 2.55
CA GLY A 351 -3.73 15.28 3.07
C GLY A 351 -2.23 15.28 2.80
N THR A 352 -1.45 14.78 3.75
CA THR A 352 0.01 14.96 3.77
C THR A 352 0.70 14.49 2.49
N MET A 353 0.46 13.25 2.06
CA MET A 353 1.19 12.64 0.94
C MET A 353 0.79 13.25 -0.40
N SER A 354 -0.50 13.38 -0.67
CA SER A 354 -0.98 13.94 -1.95
C SER A 354 -0.57 15.41 -2.13
N HIS A 355 -0.64 16.21 -1.06
CA HIS A 355 -0.17 17.60 -1.11
C HIS A 355 1.36 17.66 -1.25
N PHE A 356 2.10 16.81 -0.54
CA PHE A 356 3.56 16.72 -0.69
C PHE A 356 3.97 16.36 -2.12
N GLU A 357 3.36 15.35 -2.73
CA GLU A 357 3.68 14.95 -4.11
C GLU A 357 3.32 16.04 -5.11
N ARG A 358 2.15 16.66 -4.99
CA ARG A 358 1.76 17.81 -5.83
C ARG A 358 2.80 18.93 -5.74
N ASP A 359 3.19 19.31 -4.53
CA ASP A 359 4.13 20.42 -4.31
C ASP A 359 5.56 20.05 -4.73
N LEU A 360 5.93 18.78 -4.61
CA LEU A 360 7.21 18.26 -5.07
C LEU A 360 7.31 18.31 -6.59
N TYR A 361 6.36 17.73 -7.32
CA TYR A 361 6.36 17.77 -8.78
C TYR A 361 6.10 19.17 -9.33
N GLY A 362 5.28 19.97 -8.65
CA GLY A 362 5.02 21.37 -9.00
C GLY A 362 6.18 22.33 -8.68
N GLY A 363 7.25 21.85 -8.04
CA GLY A 363 8.45 22.64 -7.73
C GLY A 363 8.31 23.62 -6.56
N ALA A 364 7.25 23.51 -5.75
CA ALA A 364 7.07 24.27 -4.52
C ALA A 364 7.88 23.71 -3.34
N VAL A 365 8.28 22.44 -3.41
CA VAL A 365 9.22 21.79 -2.50
C VAL A 365 10.52 21.48 -3.24
N ASP A 366 11.63 22.00 -2.74
CA ASP A 366 12.98 21.63 -3.16
C ASP A 366 13.56 20.64 -2.14
N ILE A 367 13.92 19.44 -2.60
CA ILE A 367 14.53 18.42 -1.73
C ILE A 367 15.98 18.81 -1.38
N GLY A 368 16.56 19.75 -2.12
CA GLY A 368 17.93 20.21 -1.98
C GLY A 368 18.96 19.13 -2.31
N PRO A 369 20.25 19.49 -2.44
CA PRO A 369 21.33 18.51 -2.51
C PRO A 369 21.44 17.68 -1.23
#